data_AF-A0A0K0FV12-F1
#
_entry.id   AF-A0A0K0FV12-F1
#
_cell.length_a   1.000
_cell.length_b   1.000
_cell.length_c   1.000
_cell.angle_alpha   90.00
_cell.angle_beta   90.00
_cell.angle_gamma   90.00
#
_symmetry.space_group_name_H-M   'P 1'
#
loop_
_entity.id
_entity.type
_entity.pdbx_description
1 polymer ?
#
loop_
_entity_poly.entity_id
_entity_poly.type
_entity_poly.pdbx_seq_one_letter_code
_entity_poly.pdbx_strand_id
1 'polypeptide(L)'
;MKSSPSDPPTTTVGPVSTTTASSTTTSLTTTTTTSPSTTSTTTTTTSSPSTTTTTTTTTSPSTTTTTTTTTSPSTTTTTTTTTTTTTTTTPPLCPTQANKVQFYEDKTGIDTFSYETFGKSDGTDCAACPKYQYYPSETGDIITFGEELAIGYFACSNQLICMCDESNKCYTSTSAETYVVMTSSCTGGPCSVYGIVGTSKNPVLGEGFKNAGGTIIYPADEDFSLNLTSESMATGKYPKIKAIKCGACSTNISPCLPGLTIP
;
A
#
# COMPACT_ATOMS: atom_id res chain seq x y z
N MET A 1 23.71 -0.35 68.22
CA MET A 1 24.77 0.15 67.33
C MET A 1 24.38 -0.24 65.92
N LYS A 2 24.15 0.75 65.05
CA LYS A 2 23.48 0.63 63.75
C LYS A 2 24.56 0.40 62.68
N SER A 3 24.50 -0.74 61.99
CA SER A 3 25.44 -1.08 60.92
C SER A 3 25.04 -0.37 59.62
N SER A 4 26.01 0.29 58.99
CA SER A 4 25.88 1.00 57.71
C SER A 4 25.65 0.07 56.52
N PRO A 5 25.04 0.56 55.41
CA PRO A 5 24.84 -0.20 54.19
C PRO A 5 26.11 -0.21 53.32
N SER A 6 26.37 -1.35 52.71
CA SER A 6 27.45 -1.59 51.75
C SER A 6 27.18 -0.87 50.42
N ASP A 7 28.13 -0.06 49.99
CA ASP A 7 28.17 0.53 48.64
C ASP A 7 28.37 -0.54 47.55
N PRO A 8 27.79 -0.35 46.35
CA PRO A 8 28.01 -1.23 45.20
C PRO A 8 29.41 -1.03 44.58
N PRO A 9 29.93 -2.06 43.88
CA PRO A 9 31.29 -2.03 43.34
C PRO A 9 31.46 -1.06 42.17
N THR A 10 32.40 -0.12 42.33
CA THR A 10 32.88 0.79 41.29
C THR A 10 33.58 0.02 40.18
N THR A 11 32.97 -0.02 38.99
CA THR A 11 33.59 -0.62 37.81
C THR A 11 34.51 0.42 37.16
N THR A 12 35.81 0.16 37.21
CA THR A 12 36.85 1.00 36.59
C THR A 12 36.85 0.74 35.09
N VAL A 13 36.41 1.72 34.29
CA VAL A 13 36.49 1.69 32.83
C VAL A 13 37.89 2.12 32.43
N GLY A 14 38.63 1.22 31.76
CA GLY A 14 39.96 1.48 31.24
C GLY A 14 39.96 2.47 30.06
N PRO A 15 41.10 3.10 29.75
CA PRO A 15 41.20 4.08 28.66
C PRO A 15 40.98 3.40 27.30
N VAL A 16 39.92 3.83 26.61
CA VAL A 16 39.64 3.47 25.21
C VAL A 16 40.68 4.16 24.33
N SER A 17 41.48 3.36 23.63
CA SER A 17 42.43 3.86 22.63
C SER A 17 41.67 4.29 21.38
N THR A 18 41.72 5.58 21.07
CA THR A 18 41.21 6.17 19.84
C THR A 18 42.15 5.89 18.68
N THR A 19 41.79 4.91 17.85
CA THR A 19 42.47 4.67 16.57
C THR A 19 41.97 5.71 15.55
N THR A 20 42.80 6.72 15.32
CA THR A 20 42.57 7.73 14.26
C THR A 20 42.89 7.08 12.91
N ALA A 21 41.86 6.81 12.12
CA ALA A 21 42.03 6.34 10.74
C ALA A 21 42.50 7.50 9.86
N SER A 22 43.62 7.28 9.16
CA SER A 22 44.22 8.20 8.20
C SER A 22 43.36 8.31 6.94
N SER A 23 42.96 9.53 6.59
CA SER A 23 42.18 9.83 5.39
C SER A 23 43.07 9.87 4.15
N THR A 24 43.03 8.81 3.36
CA THR A 24 43.64 8.77 2.02
C THR A 24 42.80 9.63 1.07
N THR A 25 43.35 10.77 0.68
CA THR A 25 42.73 11.66 -0.31
C THR A 25 43.10 11.16 -1.71
N THR A 26 42.17 10.50 -2.39
CA THR A 26 42.32 10.13 -3.80
C THR A 26 41.83 11.29 -4.68
N SER A 27 42.76 11.98 -5.33
CA SER A 27 42.46 13.03 -6.30
C SER A 27 41.82 12.41 -7.55
N LEU A 28 40.53 12.67 -7.77
CA LEU A 28 39.83 12.31 -8.99
C LEU A 28 40.36 13.16 -10.16
N THR A 29 40.87 12.49 -11.19
CA THR A 29 41.21 13.12 -12.47
C THR A 29 39.95 13.17 -13.32
N THR A 30 39.44 14.38 -13.57
CA THR A 30 38.22 14.60 -14.36
C THR A 30 38.57 14.64 -15.84
N THR A 31 38.35 13.54 -16.57
CA THR A 31 38.43 13.51 -18.03
C THR A 31 37.10 13.99 -18.62
N THR A 32 37.10 15.23 -19.12
CA THR A 32 35.96 15.82 -19.83
C THR A 32 35.90 15.24 -21.23
N THR A 33 35.03 14.26 -21.45
CA THR A 33 34.73 13.72 -22.78
C THR A 33 33.54 14.48 -23.37
N THR A 34 33.79 15.35 -24.34
CA THR A 34 32.78 16.06 -25.13
C THR A 34 32.09 15.08 -26.08
N SER A 35 30.83 14.74 -25.78
CA SER A 35 29.98 13.92 -26.64
C SER A 35 29.32 14.79 -27.72
N PRO A 36 29.22 14.34 -28.99
CA PRO A 36 28.62 15.11 -30.08
C PRO A 36 27.12 15.32 -29.84
N SER A 37 26.70 16.59 -29.92
CA SER A 37 25.30 16.99 -29.86
C SER A 37 24.57 16.55 -31.13
N THR A 38 23.72 15.54 -31.01
CA THR A 38 22.77 15.14 -32.06
C THR A 38 21.47 15.90 -31.87
N THR A 39 21.14 16.74 -32.85
CA THR A 39 19.86 17.45 -32.94
C THR A 39 18.79 16.46 -33.41
N SER A 40 17.93 16.02 -32.49
CA SER A 40 16.77 15.20 -32.81
C SER A 40 15.57 16.09 -33.13
N THR A 41 15.08 16.01 -34.35
CA THR A 41 13.88 16.71 -34.82
C THR A 41 12.63 15.98 -34.33
N THR A 42 11.91 16.56 -33.36
CA THR A 42 10.66 16.00 -32.85
C THR A 42 9.50 16.40 -33.76
N THR A 43 8.88 15.43 -34.43
CA THR A 43 7.64 15.62 -35.19
C THR A 43 6.46 15.30 -34.27
N THR A 44 5.68 16.32 -33.91
CA THR A 44 4.52 16.17 -33.02
C THR A 44 3.27 15.89 -33.86
N THR A 45 2.80 14.64 -33.85
CA THR A 45 1.53 14.26 -34.48
C THR A 45 0.41 14.40 -33.44
N THR A 46 -0.44 15.42 -33.60
CA THR A 46 -1.59 15.65 -32.73
C THR A 46 -2.77 14.80 -33.20
N SER A 47 -3.02 13.67 -32.55
CA SER A 47 -4.23 12.87 -32.73
C SER A 47 -5.34 13.38 -31.81
N SER A 48 -6.52 13.64 -32.38
CA SER A 48 -7.71 14.10 -31.67
C SER A 48 -8.19 13.09 -30.61
N PRO A 49 -8.70 13.54 -29.45
CA PRO A 49 -9.20 12.63 -28.43
C PRO A 49 -10.47 11.92 -28.92
N SER A 50 -10.39 10.60 -29.02
CA SER A 50 -11.57 9.73 -29.19
C SER A 50 -12.14 9.44 -27.81
N THR A 51 -13.32 9.98 -27.53
CA THR A 51 -14.11 9.67 -26.35
C THR A 51 -14.67 8.26 -26.46
N THR A 52 -14.15 7.34 -25.64
CA THR A 52 -14.72 6.01 -25.45
C THR A 52 -15.67 6.06 -24.26
N THR A 53 -16.98 5.97 -24.52
CA THR A 53 -18.01 5.85 -23.48
C THR A 53 -18.14 4.38 -23.08
N THR A 54 -17.67 4.03 -21.89
CA THR A 54 -17.86 2.68 -21.31
C THR A 54 -19.16 2.67 -20.51
N THR A 55 -20.18 1.99 -21.04
CA THR A 55 -21.44 1.76 -20.31
C THR A 55 -21.36 0.45 -19.55
N THR A 56 -21.17 0.53 -18.23
CA THR A 56 -21.19 -0.65 -17.35
C THR A 56 -22.62 -0.95 -16.95
N THR A 57 -23.22 -1.98 -17.56
CA THR A 57 -24.57 -2.45 -17.20
C THR A 57 -24.46 -3.49 -16.09
N THR A 58 -24.82 -3.09 -14.87
CA THR A 58 -24.85 -4.00 -13.71
C THR A 58 -26.25 -4.64 -13.61
N THR A 59 -26.42 -5.84 -14.15
CA THR A 59 -27.66 -6.63 -14.02
C THR A 59 -27.68 -7.36 -12.66
N SER A 60 -28.60 -6.96 -11.79
CA SER A 60 -29.03 -7.75 -10.63
C SER A 60 -29.98 -8.87 -11.11
N PRO A 61 -29.95 -10.08 -10.52
CA PRO A 61 -30.76 -11.20 -11.00
C PRO A 61 -32.24 -10.93 -10.76
N SER A 62 -33.07 -11.14 -11.77
CA SER A 62 -34.51 -11.26 -11.56
C SER A 62 -35.03 -12.55 -12.16
N THR A 63 -35.69 -13.31 -11.30
CA THR A 63 -36.25 -14.63 -11.54
C THR A 63 -37.36 -14.57 -12.57
N THR A 64 -37.13 -15.25 -13.69
CA THR A 64 -38.15 -15.49 -14.73
C THR A 64 -39.05 -16.62 -14.25
N THR A 65 -40.29 -16.30 -13.90
CA THR A 65 -41.33 -17.31 -13.66
C THR A 65 -42.33 -17.24 -14.80
N THR A 66 -42.19 -18.13 -15.78
CA THR A 66 -43.15 -18.30 -16.88
C THR A 66 -44.09 -19.45 -16.53
N THR A 67 -45.34 -19.14 -16.19
CA THR A 67 -46.37 -20.15 -15.99
C THR A 67 -47.60 -19.85 -16.85
N THR A 68 -47.98 -20.88 -17.59
CA THR A 68 -48.98 -21.04 -18.66
C THR A 68 -50.41 -20.72 -18.25
N THR A 69 -51.29 -20.31 -19.18
CA THR A 69 -52.70 -20.76 -19.14
C THR A 69 -53.43 -20.74 -20.49
N THR A 70 -54.25 -21.77 -20.68
CA THR A 70 -55.03 -22.13 -21.86
C THR A 70 -56.51 -21.72 -21.70
N THR A 71 -57.12 -21.17 -22.78
CA THR A 71 -58.56 -21.16 -23.18
C THR A 71 -59.69 -20.69 -22.23
N SER A 72 -60.43 -19.64 -22.62
CA SER A 72 -61.90 -19.58 -22.94
C SER A 72 -62.40 -18.10 -22.96
N PRO A 73 -63.41 -17.68 -23.76
CA PRO A 73 -63.76 -16.27 -23.92
C PRO A 73 -64.68 -15.77 -22.80
N SER A 74 -64.18 -14.90 -21.92
CA SER A 74 -64.99 -14.14 -20.98
C SER A 74 -64.30 -12.83 -20.61
N THR A 75 -65.13 -11.81 -20.37
CA THR A 75 -64.87 -10.37 -20.14
C THR A 75 -63.47 -10.00 -19.64
N THR A 76 -62.80 -9.15 -20.43
CA THR A 76 -61.41 -8.71 -20.22
C THR A 76 -61.31 -7.59 -19.19
N THR A 77 -60.97 -7.93 -17.95
CA THR A 77 -60.50 -6.97 -16.95
C THR A 77 -58.99 -6.88 -17.04
N THR A 78 -58.44 -5.74 -17.43
CA THR A 78 -56.99 -5.53 -17.56
C THR A 78 -56.42 -5.15 -16.20
N THR A 79 -55.72 -6.07 -15.54
CA THR A 79 -55.02 -5.82 -14.28
C THR A 79 -53.58 -5.43 -14.58
N THR A 80 -53.23 -4.17 -14.35
CA THR A 80 -51.87 -3.66 -14.52
C THR A 80 -51.04 -3.96 -13.26
N THR A 81 -50.08 -4.87 -13.37
CA THR A 81 -49.17 -5.20 -12.26
C THR A 81 -47.96 -4.27 -12.30
N THR A 82 -47.88 -3.33 -11.37
CA THR A 82 -46.70 -2.47 -11.18
C THR A 82 -45.63 -3.25 -10.42
N THR A 83 -44.52 -3.58 -11.08
CA THR A 83 -43.36 -4.20 -10.42
C THR A 83 -42.46 -3.11 -9.86
N THR A 84 -42.41 -2.98 -8.53
CA THR A 84 -41.48 -2.09 -7.84
C THR A 84 -40.15 -2.82 -7.65
N THR A 85 -39.11 -2.38 -8.36
CA THR A 85 -37.75 -2.88 -8.16
C THR A 85 -37.11 -2.14 -6.99
N THR A 86 -36.97 -2.81 -5.85
CA THR A 86 -36.25 -2.25 -4.69
C THR A 86 -34.77 -2.58 -4.85
N THR A 87 -33.94 -1.58 -5.15
CA THR A 87 -32.48 -1.74 -5.15
C THR A 87 -32.00 -1.66 -3.71
N THR A 88 -31.64 -2.80 -3.12
CA THR A 88 -31.03 -2.84 -1.80
C THR A 88 -29.55 -2.52 -1.93
N THR A 89 -29.19 -1.24 -1.82
CA THR A 89 -27.78 -0.84 -1.73
C THR A 89 -27.31 -1.14 -0.31
N THR A 90 -26.55 -2.22 -0.13
CA THR A 90 -25.91 -2.48 1.17
C THR A 90 -24.97 -1.30 1.47
N PRO A 91 -25.15 -0.58 2.58
CA PRO A 91 -24.26 0.52 2.93
C PRO A 91 -22.81 0.01 3.04
N PRO A 92 -21.80 0.82 2.68
CA PRO A 92 -20.42 0.41 2.81
C PRO A 92 -20.15 0.08 4.29
N LEU A 93 -19.52 -1.08 4.54
CA LEU A 93 -19.21 -1.54 5.90
C LEU A 93 -18.44 -0.48 6.69
N CYS A 94 -17.51 0.20 6.01
CA CYS A 94 -16.66 1.23 6.57
C CYS A 94 -16.72 2.47 5.68
N PRO A 95 -17.45 3.54 6.07
CA PRO A 95 -17.57 4.74 5.27
C PRO A 95 -16.26 5.52 5.24
N THR A 96 -15.96 6.15 4.11
CA THR A 96 -14.82 7.06 3.97
C THR A 96 -14.90 8.22 4.96
N GLN A 97 -13.79 8.58 5.58
CA GLN A 97 -13.70 9.73 6.49
C GLN A 97 -12.88 10.85 5.85
N ALA A 98 -13.30 12.10 6.04
CA ALA A 98 -12.57 13.25 5.54
C ALA A 98 -11.17 13.34 6.18
N ASN A 99 -10.16 13.69 5.38
CA ASN A 99 -8.75 13.82 5.79
C ASN A 99 -8.16 12.56 6.43
N LYS A 100 -8.72 11.39 6.12
CA LYS A 100 -8.19 10.10 6.58
C LYS A 100 -8.07 9.15 5.40
N VAL A 101 -7.03 8.31 5.48
CA VAL A 101 -6.90 7.15 4.61
C VAL A 101 -7.53 5.96 5.30
N GLN A 102 -8.23 5.14 4.53
CA GLN A 102 -8.75 3.87 5.00
C GLN A 102 -7.82 2.76 4.51
N PHE A 103 -7.33 1.94 5.43
CA PHE A 103 -6.35 0.90 5.11
C PHE A 103 -6.67 -0.39 5.85
N TYR A 104 -6.65 -1.50 5.12
CA TYR A 104 -6.81 -2.82 5.72
C TYR A 104 -5.45 -3.37 6.12
N GLU A 105 -5.31 -3.67 7.40
CA GLU A 105 -4.07 -4.17 7.96
C GLU A 105 -4.37 -5.43 8.76
N ASP A 106 -3.85 -6.56 8.28
CA ASP A 106 -3.92 -7.80 9.03
C ASP A 106 -2.63 -8.03 9.79
N LYS A 107 -2.68 -7.67 11.08
CA LYS A 107 -1.57 -7.86 12.02
C LYS A 107 -1.39 -9.31 12.49
N THR A 108 -2.17 -10.26 11.96
CA THR A 108 -2.03 -11.67 12.36
C THR A 108 -0.71 -12.23 11.84
N GLY A 109 0.14 -12.73 12.74
CA GLY A 109 1.42 -13.36 12.37
C GLY A 109 2.54 -12.37 12.01
N ILE A 110 2.41 -11.09 12.39
CA ILE A 110 3.53 -10.17 12.44
C ILE A 110 4.29 -10.39 13.75
N ASP A 111 5.61 -10.49 13.70
CA ASP A 111 6.42 -10.48 14.92
C ASP A 111 6.93 -9.08 15.24
N THR A 112 6.91 -8.16 14.26
CA THR A 112 7.45 -6.82 14.44
C THR A 112 6.70 -5.81 13.59
N PHE A 113 5.72 -5.15 14.20
CA PHE A 113 5.30 -3.83 13.76
C PHE A 113 6.09 -2.81 14.58
N SER A 114 7.18 -2.30 14.01
CA SER A 114 7.99 -1.29 14.68
C SER A 114 7.55 0.09 14.22
N TYR A 115 7.20 0.93 15.18
CA TYR A 115 6.85 2.33 14.92
C TYR A 115 8.04 3.27 15.15
N GLU A 116 9.11 2.78 15.78
CA GLU A 116 10.18 3.64 16.31
C GLU A 116 11.12 4.17 15.22
N THR A 117 11.34 3.40 14.15
CA THR A 117 12.35 3.76 13.14
C THR A 117 11.82 4.74 12.09
N PHE A 118 10.54 4.66 11.75
CA PHE A 118 9.98 5.39 10.60
C PHE A 118 8.86 6.36 10.97
N GLY A 119 8.45 6.38 12.24
CA GLY A 119 7.34 7.19 12.72
C GLY A 119 6.08 6.38 13.02
N LYS A 120 5.14 7.04 13.69
CA LYS A 120 3.90 6.44 14.19
C LYS A 120 2.70 7.33 13.92
N SER A 121 1.85 6.87 13.01
CA SER A 121 0.48 7.35 12.92
C SER A 121 -0.46 6.34 13.55
N ASP A 122 -1.15 6.73 14.63
CA ASP A 122 -2.14 5.88 15.27
C ASP A 122 -3.43 5.83 14.43
N GLY A 123 -3.84 4.61 14.08
CA GLY A 123 -5.08 4.33 13.39
C GLY A 123 -6.28 4.31 14.35
N THR A 124 -7.47 4.57 13.82
CA THR A 124 -8.74 4.27 14.50
C THR A 124 -9.42 3.11 13.80
N ASP A 125 -9.82 2.08 14.54
CA ASP A 125 -10.52 0.93 13.95
C ASP A 125 -11.87 1.31 13.35
N CYS A 126 -12.21 0.68 12.23
CA CYS A 126 -13.57 0.65 11.74
C CYS A 126 -14.40 -0.37 12.54
N ALA A 127 -15.47 0.11 13.18
CA ALA A 127 -16.33 -0.75 14.01
C ALA A 127 -16.93 -1.95 13.26
N ALA A 128 -17.23 -1.81 11.97
CA ALA A 128 -17.78 -2.90 11.16
C ALA A 128 -16.72 -3.91 10.67
N CYS A 129 -15.45 -3.51 10.64
CA CYS A 129 -14.35 -4.31 10.13
C CYS A 129 -13.09 -4.04 10.97
N PRO A 130 -12.82 -4.84 12.01
CA PRO A 130 -11.74 -4.59 12.96
C PRO A 130 -10.32 -4.54 12.37
N LYS A 131 -10.12 -5.06 11.16
CA LYS A 131 -8.83 -5.00 10.45
C LYS A 131 -8.71 -3.78 9.52
N TYR A 132 -9.77 -3.01 9.36
CA TYR A 132 -9.73 -1.72 8.69
C TYR A 132 -9.45 -0.63 9.71
N GLN A 133 -8.42 0.15 9.46
CA GLN A 133 -8.04 1.30 10.27
C GLN A 133 -8.12 2.57 9.43
N TYR A 134 -8.46 3.67 10.09
CA TYR A 134 -8.41 5.02 9.54
C TYR A 134 -7.20 5.75 10.11
N TYR A 135 -6.28 6.15 9.26
CA TYR A 135 -5.12 6.95 9.65
C TYR A 135 -5.32 8.40 9.23
N PRO A 136 -4.84 9.37 10.01
CA PRO A 136 -4.76 10.74 9.55
C PRO A 136 -3.93 10.78 8.26
N SER A 137 -4.33 11.66 7.36
CA SER A 137 -3.59 11.88 6.13
C SER A 137 -2.85 13.20 6.18
N GLU A 138 -1.60 13.17 5.72
CA GLU A 138 -0.79 14.36 5.61
C GLU A 138 -1.11 15.14 4.33
N THR A 139 -1.03 16.46 4.44
CA THR A 139 -1.11 17.38 3.30
C THR A 139 0.30 17.64 2.79
N GLY A 140 0.73 16.87 1.81
CA GLY A 140 2.06 17.01 1.22
C GLY A 140 2.41 15.87 0.28
N ASP A 141 3.30 16.15 -0.65
CA ASP A 141 3.78 15.19 -1.64
C ASP A 141 5.09 14.54 -1.18
N ILE A 142 5.76 15.16 -0.20
CA ILE A 142 7.08 14.79 0.29
C ILE A 142 6.90 13.97 1.56
N ILE A 143 7.54 12.81 1.58
CA ILE A 143 7.67 12.00 2.78
C ILE A 143 8.96 12.43 3.46
N THR A 144 8.86 12.91 4.70
CA THR A 144 10.03 13.10 5.56
C THR A 144 10.07 11.95 6.56
N PHE A 145 10.98 11.00 6.37
CA PHE A 145 11.20 9.95 7.34
C PHE A 145 11.81 10.52 8.64
N GLY A 146 11.33 10.02 9.78
CA GLY A 146 11.80 10.44 11.10
C GLY A 146 11.00 11.58 11.75
N GLU A 147 10.06 12.21 11.04
CA GLU A 147 9.14 13.22 11.58
C GLU A 147 7.79 12.63 12.03
N GLU A 148 7.74 11.33 12.35
CA GLU A 148 6.51 10.64 12.79
C GLU A 148 5.39 10.49 11.75
N LEU A 149 5.64 10.80 10.47
CA LEU A 149 4.59 10.86 9.43
C LEU A 149 4.27 9.51 8.74
N ALA A 150 5.00 8.44 9.03
CA ALA A 150 4.66 7.12 8.52
C ALA A 150 3.48 6.52 9.30
N ILE A 151 2.59 5.82 8.60
CA ILE A 151 1.63 4.91 9.23
C ILE A 151 2.38 3.84 10.01
N GLY A 152 3.45 3.32 9.43
CA GLY A 152 4.40 2.47 10.11
C GLY A 152 5.13 1.53 9.16
N TYR A 153 5.86 0.59 9.77
CA TYR A 153 6.65 -0.41 9.09
C TYR A 153 6.02 -1.79 9.25
N PHE A 154 5.82 -2.48 8.12
CA PHE A 154 5.22 -3.80 8.06
C PHE A 154 6.25 -4.82 7.55
N ALA A 155 6.59 -5.80 8.38
CA ALA A 155 7.43 -6.93 8.02
C ALA A 155 6.90 -8.22 8.63
N CYS A 156 7.23 -9.34 7.98
CA CYS A 156 6.82 -10.68 8.39
C CYS A 156 8.06 -11.56 8.52
N SER A 157 8.49 -11.90 9.75
CA SER A 157 9.82 -12.49 9.98
C SER A 157 10.17 -13.68 9.11
N ASN A 158 9.24 -14.63 8.98
CA ASN A 158 9.46 -15.90 8.27
C ASN A 158 8.38 -16.18 7.23
N GLN A 159 7.63 -15.15 6.83
CA GLN A 159 6.54 -15.27 5.88
C GLN A 159 6.70 -14.22 4.79
N LEU A 160 6.19 -14.52 3.60
CA LEU A 160 6.04 -13.52 2.56
C LEU A 160 4.98 -12.49 2.98
N ILE A 161 5.03 -11.31 2.39
CA ILE A 161 3.99 -10.29 2.55
C ILE A 161 3.03 -10.40 1.38
N CYS A 162 1.73 -10.30 1.64
CA CYS A 162 0.74 -10.04 0.61
C CYS A 162 0.31 -8.57 0.69
N MET A 163 0.46 -7.86 -0.42
CA MET A 163 0.11 -6.45 -0.56
C MET A 163 -0.89 -6.31 -1.71
N CYS A 164 -1.99 -5.59 -1.50
CA CYS A 164 -2.97 -5.33 -2.55
C CYS A 164 -3.10 -3.84 -2.86
N ASP A 165 -3.20 -3.54 -4.15
CA ASP A 165 -3.33 -2.18 -4.66
C ASP A 165 -4.78 -1.67 -4.67
N GLU A 166 -4.97 -0.40 -5.01
CA GLU A 166 -6.30 0.19 -5.14
C GLU A 166 -7.19 -0.54 -6.15
N SER A 167 -6.61 -1.19 -7.16
CA SER A 167 -7.30 -1.96 -8.21
C SER A 167 -7.74 -3.36 -7.77
N ASN A 168 -7.63 -3.72 -6.49
CA ASN A 168 -7.97 -5.05 -5.95
C ASN A 168 -7.03 -6.16 -6.44
N LYS A 169 -5.84 -5.81 -6.95
CA LYS A 169 -4.83 -6.79 -7.35
C LYS A 169 -3.85 -7.00 -6.21
N CYS A 170 -3.58 -8.26 -5.91
CA CYS A 170 -2.72 -8.64 -4.80
C CYS A 170 -1.41 -9.26 -5.29
N TYR A 171 -0.31 -8.88 -4.64
CA TYR A 171 1.04 -9.23 -5.02
C TYR A 171 1.76 -9.81 -3.79
N THR A 172 2.54 -10.85 -4.02
CA THR A 172 3.28 -11.53 -2.94
C THR A 172 4.74 -11.09 -2.99
N SER A 173 5.37 -10.86 -1.83
CA SER A 173 6.79 -10.56 -1.79
C SER A 173 7.63 -11.72 -2.35
N THR A 174 8.81 -11.40 -2.85
CA THR A 174 9.81 -12.38 -3.33
C THR A 174 10.55 -13.05 -2.19
N SER A 175 10.70 -12.35 -1.06
CA SER A 175 11.45 -12.79 0.12
C SER A 175 10.70 -12.47 1.41
N ALA A 176 11.02 -13.19 2.49
CA ALA A 176 10.57 -12.87 3.86
C ALA A 176 11.32 -11.67 4.46
N GLU A 177 12.42 -11.26 3.84
CA GLU A 177 13.20 -10.07 4.23
C GLU A 177 12.65 -8.77 3.65
N THR A 178 11.66 -8.87 2.76
CA THR A 178 10.92 -7.72 2.24
C THR A 178 10.13 -7.07 3.37
N TYR A 179 10.14 -5.76 3.42
CA TYR A 179 9.27 -4.96 4.28
C TYR A 179 8.61 -3.85 3.48
N VAL A 180 7.55 -3.27 4.04
CA VAL A 180 6.84 -2.14 3.47
C VAL A 180 6.76 -1.03 4.51
N VAL A 181 7.24 0.16 4.16
CA VAL A 181 6.94 1.37 4.94
C VAL A 181 5.72 2.05 4.33
N MET A 182 4.73 2.35 5.16
CA MET A 182 3.44 2.85 4.73
C MET A 182 3.29 4.30 5.15
N THR A 183 2.77 5.13 4.24
CA THR A 183 2.53 6.56 4.49
C THR A 183 1.23 6.99 3.80
N SER A 184 0.63 8.08 4.27
CA SER A 184 -0.62 8.63 3.74
C SER A 184 -0.39 9.95 3.02
N SER A 185 -1.09 10.18 1.90
CA SER A 185 -1.13 11.50 1.26
C SER A 185 -2.43 11.73 0.51
N CYS A 186 -2.89 12.99 0.54
CA CYS A 186 -4.08 13.48 -0.18
C CYS A 186 -3.75 14.26 -1.47
N THR A 187 -2.55 14.14 -2.02
CA THR A 187 -2.18 14.93 -3.20
C THR A 187 -3.03 14.55 -4.41
N GLY A 188 -3.79 15.53 -4.92
CA GLY A 188 -4.53 15.40 -6.18
C GLY A 188 -5.84 14.61 -6.10
N GLY A 189 -6.41 14.40 -4.90
CA GLY A 189 -7.72 13.77 -4.78
C GLY A 189 -7.97 13.09 -3.42
N PRO A 190 -8.69 11.95 -3.39
CA PRO A 190 -8.87 11.20 -2.15
C PRO A 190 -7.53 10.73 -1.61
N CYS A 191 -7.42 10.69 -0.29
CA CYS A 191 -6.19 10.27 0.37
C CYS A 191 -5.94 8.78 0.14
N SER A 192 -4.71 8.42 -0.20
CA SER A 192 -4.27 7.05 -0.45
C SER A 192 -3.14 6.68 0.51
N VAL A 193 -3.01 5.38 0.82
CA VAL A 193 -1.79 4.84 1.44
C VAL A 193 -0.82 4.47 0.33
N TYR A 194 0.44 4.87 0.47
CA TYR A 194 1.52 4.48 -0.42
C TYR A 194 2.46 3.53 0.33
N GLY A 195 2.91 2.47 -0.36
CA GLY A 195 3.83 1.48 0.19
C GLY A 195 5.21 1.64 -0.42
N ILE A 196 6.22 1.92 0.40
CA ILE A 196 7.62 1.92 -0.01
C ILE A 196 8.20 0.55 0.29
N VAL A 197 8.63 -0.15 -0.75
CA VAL A 197 9.11 -1.53 -0.68
C VAL A 197 10.60 -1.52 -0.42
N GLY A 198 11.04 -2.15 0.67
CA GLY A 198 12.45 -2.31 1.00
C GLY A 198 12.81 -3.75 1.34
N THR A 199 14.10 -4.00 1.54
CA THR A 199 14.64 -5.29 2.00
C THR A 199 15.62 -5.08 3.14
N SER A 200 15.70 -6.01 4.09
CA SER A 200 16.68 -5.92 5.20
C SER A 200 18.12 -6.17 4.75
N LYS A 201 18.32 -6.81 3.60
CA LYS A 201 19.61 -6.87 2.90
C LYS A 201 19.77 -5.69 1.96
N ASN A 202 21.04 -5.36 1.64
CA ASN A 202 21.34 -4.48 0.52
C ASN A 202 20.49 -4.92 -0.68
N PRO A 203 19.71 -4.00 -1.26
CA PRO A 203 18.68 -4.35 -2.22
C PRO A 203 19.31 -5.14 -3.36
N VAL A 204 18.73 -6.31 -3.60
CA VAL A 204 19.19 -7.24 -4.63
C VAL A 204 18.24 -7.12 -5.80
N LEU A 205 18.80 -6.93 -6.99
CA LEU A 205 18.08 -7.03 -8.26
C LEU A 205 17.20 -8.28 -8.26
N GLY A 206 15.88 -8.10 -8.41
CA GLY A 206 14.91 -9.19 -8.39
C GLY A 206 14.13 -9.35 -7.06
N GLU A 207 14.33 -8.45 -6.10
CA GLU A 207 13.50 -8.39 -4.88
C GLU A 207 12.33 -7.41 -5.05
N GLY A 208 11.21 -7.68 -4.38
CA GLY A 208 10.02 -6.83 -4.39
C GLY A 208 8.73 -7.64 -4.30
N PHE A 209 7.66 -7.15 -4.93
CA PHE A 209 6.36 -7.82 -5.01
C PHE A 209 6.07 -8.32 -6.42
N LYS A 210 5.70 -9.61 -6.52
CA LYS A 210 5.37 -10.28 -7.78
C LYS A 210 3.89 -10.66 -7.88
N ASN A 211 3.40 -10.71 -9.12
CA ASN A 211 2.06 -11.26 -9.44
C ASN A 211 2.07 -12.81 -9.41
N ALA A 212 0.93 -13.46 -9.71
CA ALA A 212 0.86 -14.93 -9.73
C ALA A 212 1.75 -15.55 -10.83
N GLY A 213 1.98 -14.81 -11.92
CA GLY A 213 2.90 -15.19 -13.00
C GLY A 213 4.39 -15.09 -12.63
N GLY A 214 4.72 -14.64 -11.40
CA GLY A 214 6.10 -14.50 -10.93
C GLY A 214 6.84 -13.26 -11.43
N THR A 215 6.17 -12.38 -12.16
CA THR A 215 6.73 -11.09 -12.62
C THR A 215 6.71 -10.09 -11.50
N ILE A 216 7.85 -9.41 -11.26
CA ILE A 216 7.96 -8.34 -10.27
C ILE A 216 7.25 -7.10 -10.81
N ILE A 217 6.28 -6.61 -10.04
CA ILE A 217 5.46 -5.45 -10.37
C ILE A 217 5.90 -4.23 -9.56
N TYR A 218 6.26 -4.45 -8.30
CA TYR A 218 6.77 -3.40 -7.41
C TYR A 218 8.16 -3.83 -6.90
N PRO A 219 9.24 -3.42 -7.57
CA PRO A 219 10.59 -3.74 -7.13
C PRO A 219 10.87 -3.08 -5.77
N ALA A 220 11.75 -3.70 -4.98
CA ALA A 220 12.31 -3.04 -3.81
C ALA A 220 13.13 -1.82 -4.25
N ASP A 221 13.02 -0.73 -3.50
CA ASP A 221 13.76 0.50 -3.79
C ASP A 221 15.23 0.30 -3.43
N GLU A 222 16.09 0.38 -4.44
CA GLU A 222 17.54 0.17 -4.29
C GLU A 222 18.22 1.29 -3.50
N ASP A 223 17.63 2.48 -3.56
CA ASP A 223 18.12 3.68 -2.91
C ASP A 223 17.42 3.93 -1.57
N PHE A 224 16.70 2.94 -1.04
CA PHE A 224 16.06 3.02 0.27
C PHE A 224 17.12 3.15 1.38
N SER A 225 17.57 4.38 1.57
CA SER A 225 18.28 4.78 2.77
C SER A 225 17.23 5.27 3.77
N LEU A 226 17.49 5.09 5.06
CA LEU A 226 16.66 5.64 6.14
C LEU A 226 16.52 7.18 6.09
N ASN A 227 17.21 7.84 5.14
CA ASN A 227 17.25 9.28 4.91
C ASN A 227 16.53 9.71 3.61
N LEU A 228 15.43 9.06 3.23
CA LEU A 228 14.58 9.49 2.11
C LEU A 228 13.89 10.83 2.44
N THR A 229 14.59 11.95 2.33
CA THR A 229 14.07 13.27 2.73
C THR A 229 13.43 14.08 1.60
N SER A 230 13.20 13.50 0.41
CA SER A 230 12.79 14.36 -0.73
C SER A 230 12.04 13.70 -1.89
N GLU A 231 11.69 12.43 -1.82
CA GLU A 231 11.00 11.81 -2.96
C GLU A 231 9.50 12.08 -2.93
N SER A 232 9.00 12.65 -4.03
CA SER A 232 7.59 12.94 -4.20
C SER A 232 6.81 11.66 -4.54
N MET A 233 5.74 11.39 -3.78
CA MET A 233 4.81 10.29 -4.06
C MET A 233 4.06 10.44 -5.39
N ALA A 234 3.96 11.66 -5.91
CA ALA A 234 3.25 11.94 -7.16
C ALA A 234 3.94 11.35 -8.41
N THR A 235 5.21 10.93 -8.29
CA THR A 235 5.98 10.36 -9.41
C THR A 235 5.51 8.97 -9.83
N GLY A 236 4.60 8.34 -9.08
CA GLY A 236 4.13 6.98 -9.34
C GLY A 236 5.17 5.90 -9.03
N LYS A 237 6.32 6.27 -8.44
CA LYS A 237 7.37 5.35 -8.00
C LYS A 237 6.85 4.35 -6.96
N TYR A 238 5.98 4.81 -6.05
CA TYR A 238 5.44 4.01 -4.96
C TYR A 238 3.99 3.58 -5.23
N PRO A 239 3.65 2.29 -5.10
CA PRO A 239 2.29 1.83 -5.30
C PRO A 239 1.34 2.39 -4.25
N LYS A 240 0.13 2.74 -4.71
CA LYS A 240 -1.01 2.94 -3.81
C LYS A 240 -1.51 1.59 -3.33
N ILE A 241 -1.50 1.40 -2.02
CA ILE A 241 -1.88 0.15 -1.37
C ILE A 241 -3.15 0.35 -0.56
N LYS A 242 -3.97 -0.69 -0.46
CA LYS A 242 -5.19 -0.66 0.36
C LYS A 242 -5.27 -1.78 1.39
N ALA A 243 -4.47 -2.81 1.20
CA ALA A 243 -4.44 -3.96 2.09
C ALA A 243 -3.02 -4.52 2.20
N ILE A 244 -2.65 -4.95 3.41
CA ILE A 244 -1.41 -5.69 3.66
C ILE A 244 -1.64 -6.78 4.71
N LYS A 245 -0.94 -7.91 4.56
CA LYS A 245 -0.93 -9.00 5.53
C LYS A 245 0.33 -9.85 5.43
N CYS A 246 0.61 -10.64 6.46
CA CYS A 246 1.56 -11.75 6.36
C CYS A 246 0.97 -12.96 5.63
N GLY A 247 1.87 -13.72 5.02
CA GLY A 247 1.58 -14.88 4.18
C GLY A 247 1.45 -14.52 2.70
N ALA A 248 1.54 -15.55 1.85
CA ALA A 248 1.30 -15.39 0.42
C ALA A 248 -0.13 -14.91 0.14
N CYS A 249 -0.32 -14.24 -1.01
CA CYS A 249 -1.65 -13.78 -1.39
C CYS A 249 -2.61 -14.96 -1.61
N SER A 250 -3.77 -14.85 -0.98
CA SER A 250 -4.90 -15.77 -1.13
C SER A 250 -6.09 -14.98 -1.66
N THR A 251 -6.95 -15.61 -2.48
CA THR A 251 -8.14 -14.98 -3.05
C THR A 251 -9.14 -14.51 -1.99
N ASN A 252 -9.05 -15.08 -0.78
CA ASN A 252 -9.83 -14.68 0.38
C ASN A 252 -8.93 -13.97 1.39
N ILE A 253 -8.88 -12.64 1.34
CA ILE A 253 -8.19 -11.84 2.37
C ILE A 253 -9.16 -11.44 3.46
N SER A 254 -10.37 -10.99 3.12
CA SER A 254 -11.38 -10.61 4.10
C SER A 254 -12.76 -10.42 3.47
N PRO A 255 -13.86 -10.75 4.18
CA PRO A 255 -15.21 -10.32 3.76
C PRO A 255 -15.36 -8.79 3.76
N CYS A 256 -14.50 -8.08 4.50
CA CYS A 256 -14.44 -6.62 4.50
C CYS A 256 -13.80 -6.02 3.24
N LEU A 257 -13.08 -6.84 2.47
CA LEU A 257 -12.45 -6.47 1.20
C LEU A 257 -13.12 -7.25 0.05
N PRO A 258 -14.38 -6.94 -0.31
CA PRO A 258 -15.03 -7.62 -1.41
C PRO A 258 -14.33 -7.33 -2.74
N GLY A 259 -14.24 -8.33 -3.61
CA GLY A 259 -13.75 -8.16 -4.98
C GLY A 259 -12.23 -8.20 -5.17
N LEU A 260 -11.49 -8.73 -4.19
CA LEU A 260 -10.06 -8.97 -4.37
C LEU A 260 -9.78 -10.08 -5.39
N THR A 261 -8.77 -9.84 -6.21
CA THR A 261 -8.31 -10.78 -7.24
C THR A 261 -6.81 -10.97 -7.13
N ILE A 262 -6.35 -12.21 -7.29
CA ILE A 262 -4.93 -12.47 -7.53
C ILE A 262 -4.74 -12.41 -9.04
N PRO A 263 -4.00 -11.42 -9.57
CA PRO A 263 -3.72 -11.29 -10.99
C PRO A 263 -2.72 -12.34 -11.49
#